data_AF-A0A522V7R5-F1
#
_entry.id   AF-A0A522V7R5-F1
#
_cell.length_a   1.000
_cell.length_b   1.000
_cell.length_c   1.000
_cell.angle_alpha   90.00
_cell.angle_beta   90.00
_cell.angle_gamma   90.00
#
_symmetry.space_group_name_H-M   'P 1'
#
loop_
_entity.id
_entity.type
_entity.pdbx_description
1 polymer ?
#
loop_
_entity_poly.entity_id
_entity_poly.type
_entity_poly.pdbx_seq_one_letter_code
_entity_poly.pdbx_strand_id
1 'polypeptide(L)'
;MKRNIVFIDQDKCNGCGLCIPNCAEGAMKIIDGKAKLVDDRFCDGLGACLGHCPQDAIKTTSGVSKRKSSELRQWPVQLTLVSPQASYFKDSDFLAGKSLIIGCPKLDDAESYVDKLTEILKNNKIKTITLVNMEVSCCFGLQHIVEEAVQRAGKVFPIRQMVITIRGEKIWK
;
A
#
# COMPACT_ATOMS: atom_id res chain seq x y z
N MET A 1 -6.87 17.67 12.62
CA MET A 1 -6.47 18.34 11.36
C MET A 1 -7.64 18.25 10.38
N LYS A 2 -8.11 19.36 9.83
CA LYS A 2 -9.16 19.37 8.80
C LYS A 2 -8.51 18.98 7.46
N ARG A 3 -9.14 18.08 6.69
CA ARG A 3 -8.62 17.67 5.38
C ARG A 3 -9.75 17.68 4.37
N ASN A 4 -9.41 17.92 3.11
CA ASN A 4 -10.35 17.78 2.02
C ASN A 4 -10.53 16.29 1.70
N ILE A 5 -11.77 15.86 1.57
CA ILE A 5 -12.16 14.54 1.07
C ILE A 5 -13.18 14.75 -0.04
N VAL A 6 -13.37 13.70 -0.83
CA VAL A 6 -14.38 13.68 -1.88
C VAL A 6 -15.71 13.24 -1.29
N PHE A 7 -16.77 13.97 -1.59
CA PHE A 7 -18.16 13.60 -1.33
C PHE A 7 -18.82 13.18 -2.65
N ILE A 8 -19.55 12.06 -2.61
CA ILE A 8 -20.30 11.55 -3.76
C ILE A 8 -21.79 11.67 -3.46
N ASP A 9 -22.46 12.58 -4.16
CA ASP A 9 -23.90 12.78 -4.14
C ASP A 9 -24.59 11.53 -4.69
N GLN A 10 -25.26 10.79 -3.79
CA GLN A 10 -25.89 9.53 -4.15
C GLN A 10 -27.13 9.74 -5.02
N ASP A 11 -27.78 10.89 -4.98
CA ASP A 11 -28.99 11.14 -5.77
C ASP A 11 -28.64 11.39 -7.24
N LYS A 12 -27.49 12.02 -7.48
CA LYS A 12 -26.94 12.22 -8.84
C LYS A 12 -26.17 11.01 -9.37
N CYS A 13 -25.61 10.19 -8.48
CA CYS A 13 -24.80 9.05 -8.92
C CYS A 13 -25.66 7.95 -9.54
N ASN A 14 -25.43 7.68 -10.82
CA ASN A 14 -26.08 6.59 -11.56
C ASN A 14 -25.28 5.28 -11.62
N GLY A 15 -24.13 5.21 -10.93
CA GLY A 15 -23.33 3.98 -10.88
C GLY A 15 -22.41 3.69 -12.06
N CYS A 16 -22.23 4.60 -13.01
CA CYS A 16 -21.43 4.33 -14.22
C CYS A 16 -19.95 3.95 -13.97
N GLY A 17 -19.40 4.24 -12.79
CA GLY A 17 -18.05 3.80 -12.39
C GLY A 17 -16.87 4.52 -13.05
N LEU A 18 -17.11 5.51 -13.92
CA LEU A 18 -16.05 6.24 -14.65
C LEU A 18 -15.05 6.98 -13.74
N CYS A 19 -15.44 7.29 -12.50
CA CYS A 19 -14.55 7.90 -11.53
C CYS A 19 -13.51 6.92 -10.94
N ILE A 20 -13.82 5.61 -10.88
CA ILE A 20 -13.03 4.60 -10.15
C ILE A 20 -11.61 4.44 -10.72
N PRO A 21 -11.39 4.32 -12.05
CA PRO A 21 -10.04 4.16 -12.60
C PRO A 21 -9.12 5.35 -12.31
N ASN A 22 -9.69 6.54 -12.08
CA ASN A 22 -8.95 7.78 -11.84
C ASN A 22 -8.54 7.96 -10.38
N CYS A 23 -8.90 7.03 -9.49
CA CYS A 23 -8.46 7.02 -8.10
C CYS A 23 -7.24 6.11 -7.94
N ALA A 24 -6.05 6.71 -7.95
CA ALA A 24 -4.79 6.03 -7.70
C ALA A 24 -4.77 5.26 -6.37
N GLU A 25 -5.46 5.77 -5.36
CA GLU A 25 -5.56 5.14 -4.03
C GLU A 25 -6.50 3.93 -3.97
N GLY A 26 -7.29 3.67 -5.01
CA GLY A 26 -8.32 2.62 -5.00
C GLY A 26 -9.42 2.87 -3.95
N ALA A 27 -9.66 4.13 -3.58
CA ALA A 27 -10.56 4.50 -2.49
C ALA A 27 -12.05 4.31 -2.81
N MET A 28 -12.42 4.14 -4.08
CA MET A 28 -13.81 4.09 -4.54
C MET A 28 -14.16 2.71 -5.12
N LYS A 29 -15.39 2.26 -4.85
CA LYS A 29 -15.99 1.06 -5.46
C LYS A 29 -17.46 1.30 -5.77
N ILE A 30 -18.03 0.48 -6.64
CA ILE A 30 -19.48 0.39 -6.79
C ILE A 30 -20.03 -0.50 -5.67
N ILE A 31 -20.93 0.04 -4.86
CA ILE A 31 -21.63 -0.63 -3.77
C ILE A 31 -23.12 -0.24 -3.90
N ASP A 32 -24.01 -1.22 -3.94
CA ASP A 32 -25.46 -1.02 -4.17
C ASP A 32 -25.77 -0.24 -5.45
N GLY A 33 -25.01 -0.52 -6.52
CA GLY A 33 -25.19 0.13 -7.82
C GLY A 33 -24.75 1.60 -7.87
N LYS A 34 -24.13 2.16 -6.82
CA LYS A 34 -23.61 3.53 -6.80
C LYS A 34 -22.15 3.58 -6.39
N ALA A 35 -21.44 4.63 -6.82
CA ALA A 35 -20.07 4.86 -6.39
C ALA A 35 -20.05 5.30 -4.92
N LYS A 36 -19.27 4.58 -4.10
CA LYS A 36 -19.04 4.89 -2.69
C LYS A 36 -17.56 4.82 -2.38
N LEU A 37 -17.12 5.64 -1.42
CA LEU A 37 -15.82 5.44 -0.79
C LEU A 37 -15.88 4.16 0.06
N VAL A 38 -14.89 3.29 -0.11
CA VAL A 38 -14.76 2.07 0.70
C VAL A 38 -14.49 2.45 2.15
N ASP A 39 -13.62 3.44 2.34
CA ASP A 39 -13.31 4.05 3.62
C ASP A 39 -12.68 5.43 3.38
N ASP A 40 -13.11 6.45 4.11
CA ASP A 40 -12.61 7.82 4.00
C ASP A 40 -11.09 7.94 4.19
N ARG A 41 -10.48 6.98 4.90
CA ARG A 41 -9.03 6.93 5.16
C ARG A 41 -8.19 6.72 3.90
N PHE A 42 -8.78 6.11 2.86
CA PHE A 42 -8.12 5.85 1.57
C PHE A 42 -8.25 7.01 0.60
N CYS A 43 -9.21 7.92 0.78
CA CYS A 43 -9.27 9.13 -0.05
C CYS A 43 -8.08 10.03 0.29
N ASP A 44 -7.30 10.50 -0.67
CA ASP A 44 -6.18 11.44 -0.46
C ASP A 44 -6.62 12.92 -0.51
N GLY A 45 -7.83 13.19 -1.00
CA GLY A 45 -8.39 14.54 -1.12
C GLY A 45 -7.85 15.33 -2.32
N LEU A 46 -7.06 14.70 -3.20
CA LEU A 46 -6.44 15.35 -4.36
C LEU A 46 -7.48 15.70 -5.44
N GLY A 47 -8.58 14.93 -5.49
CA GLY A 47 -9.68 15.21 -6.41
C GLY A 47 -9.44 14.70 -7.83
N ALA A 48 -8.55 13.73 -8.05
CA ALA A 48 -8.30 13.13 -9.36
C ALA A 48 -9.56 12.53 -10.04
N CYS A 49 -10.60 12.21 -9.26
CA CYS A 49 -11.89 11.75 -9.77
C CYS A 49 -12.84 12.88 -10.21
N LEU A 50 -12.57 14.14 -9.83
CA LEU A 50 -13.35 15.29 -10.26
C LEU A 50 -13.24 15.46 -11.78
N GLY A 51 -14.32 15.87 -12.43
CA GLY A 51 -14.38 16.00 -13.89
C GLY A 51 -14.59 14.68 -14.66
N HIS A 52 -14.37 13.52 -14.03
CA HIS A 52 -14.64 12.21 -14.64
C HIS A 52 -16.06 11.69 -14.37
N CYS A 53 -16.85 12.40 -13.56
CA CYS A 53 -18.25 12.05 -13.32
C CYS A 53 -19.15 12.83 -14.30
N PRO A 54 -19.81 12.16 -15.26
CA PRO A 54 -20.70 12.84 -16.21
C PRO A 54 -21.97 13.40 -15.55
N GLN A 55 -22.29 12.95 -14.33
CA GLN A 55 -23.44 13.42 -13.55
C GLN A 55 -23.08 14.57 -12.59
N ASP A 56 -21.81 15.00 -12.58
CA ASP A 56 -21.30 16.00 -11.64
C ASP A 56 -21.67 15.69 -10.18
N ALA A 57 -21.63 14.40 -9.84
CA ALA A 57 -22.03 13.88 -8.53
C ALA A 57 -20.90 14.01 -7.49
N ILE A 58 -19.70 14.44 -7.89
CA ILE A 58 -18.49 14.38 -7.06
C ILE A 58 -18.07 15.80 -6.67
N LYS A 59 -17.98 16.07 -5.37
CA LYS A 59 -17.59 17.38 -4.82
C LYS A 59 -16.48 17.22 -3.79
N THR A 60 -15.69 18.27 -3.57
CA THR A 60 -14.78 18.32 -2.43
C THR A 60 -15.49 18.88 -1.21
N THR A 61 -15.33 18.21 -0.07
CA THR A 61 -15.81 18.68 1.23
C THR A 61 -14.66 18.70 2.23
N SER A 62 -14.66 19.66 3.13
CA SER A 62 -13.69 19.74 4.23
C SER A 62 -14.15 18.83 5.39
N GLY A 63 -14.07 17.52 5.16
CA GLY A 63 -14.45 16.49 6.14
C GLY A 63 -13.37 16.23 7.19
N VAL A 64 -13.77 16.10 8.45
CA VAL A 64 -12.87 15.65 9.54
C VAL A 64 -12.68 14.13 9.41
N SER A 65 -11.74 13.68 8.57
CA SER A 65 -11.43 12.25 8.50
C SER A 65 -10.67 11.82 9.75
N LYS A 66 -11.14 10.78 10.44
CA LYS A 66 -10.38 10.08 11.51
C LYS A 66 -9.24 9.25 10.91
N ARG A 67 -8.30 9.87 10.20
CA ARG A 67 -7.00 9.22 9.98
C ARG A 67 -6.33 9.20 11.35
N LYS A 68 -6.02 8.01 11.90
CA LYS A 68 -4.97 7.95 12.92
C LYS A 68 -3.75 8.63 12.30
N SER A 69 -3.23 9.67 12.93
CA SER A 69 -1.95 10.21 12.51
C SER A 69 -0.97 9.05 12.49
N SER A 70 -0.17 8.95 11.44
CA SER A 70 0.99 8.07 11.51
C SER A 70 1.76 8.46 12.78
N GLU A 71 1.87 7.53 13.72
CA GLU A 71 2.73 7.69 14.91
C GLU A 71 4.22 7.74 14.48
N LEU A 72 4.51 7.31 13.25
CA LEU A 72 5.83 7.42 12.62
C LEU A 72 6.02 8.84 12.11
N ARG A 73 6.59 9.72 12.96
CA ARG A 73 6.78 11.14 12.68
C ARG A 73 8.20 11.50 12.21
N GLN A 74 9.12 10.54 12.19
CA GLN A 74 10.55 10.80 12.01
C GLN A 74 11.18 9.68 11.18
N TRP A 75 11.26 9.84 9.86
CA TRP A 75 12.27 9.15 9.07
C TRP A 75 12.58 9.95 7.80
N PRO A 76 13.86 10.07 7.39
CA PRO A 76 14.26 10.71 6.13
C PRO A 76 13.72 10.03 4.86
N VAL A 77 12.99 8.90 4.98
CA VAL A 77 12.30 8.22 3.88
C VAL A 77 10.88 7.89 4.32
N GLN A 78 9.88 8.43 3.61
CA GLN A 78 8.47 8.28 3.91
C GLN A 78 7.96 6.90 3.45
N LEU A 79 7.86 5.94 4.37
CA LEU A 79 7.13 4.69 4.14
C LEU A 79 5.63 5.01 4.00
N THR A 80 5.16 5.18 2.77
CA THR A 80 3.74 5.36 2.49
C THR A 80 3.08 4.00 2.38
N LEU A 81 2.12 3.72 3.26
CA LEU A 81 1.23 2.57 3.11
C LEU A 81 0.36 2.82 1.87
N VAL A 82 0.78 2.23 0.75
CA VAL A 82 -0.02 2.24 -0.46
C VAL A 82 -1.16 1.24 -0.30
N SER A 83 -2.37 1.66 -0.65
CA SER A 83 -3.53 0.78 -0.68
C SER A 83 -3.23 -0.46 -1.53
N PRO A 84 -3.38 -1.70 -1.01
CA PRO A 84 -3.24 -2.90 -1.84
C PRO A 84 -4.36 -3.02 -2.88
N GLN A 85 -5.36 -2.12 -2.86
CA GLN A 85 -6.42 -2.01 -3.86
C GLN A 85 -6.15 -0.95 -4.93
N ALA A 86 -4.99 -0.30 -4.93
CA ALA A 86 -4.63 0.69 -5.94
C ALA A 86 -4.68 0.11 -7.38
N SER A 87 -5.14 0.90 -8.35
CA SER A 87 -5.41 0.43 -9.71
C SER A 87 -4.16 -0.05 -10.46
N TYR A 88 -2.99 0.53 -10.17
CA TYR A 88 -1.69 0.08 -10.70
C TYR A 88 -1.19 -1.23 -10.08
N PHE A 89 -1.85 -1.75 -9.05
CA PHE A 89 -1.64 -3.10 -8.52
C PHE A 89 -2.66 -4.12 -9.03
N LYS A 90 -3.56 -3.73 -9.95
CA LYS A 90 -4.45 -4.67 -10.62
C LYS A 90 -3.62 -5.71 -11.36
N ASP A 91 -3.97 -6.98 -11.16
CA ASP A 91 -3.25 -8.15 -11.68
C ASP A 91 -1.80 -8.31 -11.15
N SER A 92 -1.49 -7.69 -10.00
CA SER A 92 -0.20 -7.92 -9.33
C SER A 92 -0.17 -9.30 -8.64
N ASP A 93 0.89 -10.06 -8.89
CA ASP A 93 1.02 -11.43 -8.36
C ASP A 93 1.27 -11.49 -6.86
N PHE A 94 1.78 -10.40 -6.25
CA PHE A 94 2.34 -10.44 -4.89
C PHE A 94 1.51 -9.72 -3.83
N LEU A 95 0.64 -8.78 -4.21
CA LEU A 95 0.06 -7.82 -3.27
C LEU A 95 -1.33 -8.21 -2.77
N ALA A 96 -2.01 -9.13 -3.46
CA ALA A 96 -3.33 -9.59 -3.05
C ALA A 96 -3.29 -10.18 -1.63
N GLY A 97 -3.94 -9.49 -0.68
CA GLY A 97 -4.01 -9.91 0.72
C GLY A 97 -2.70 -9.76 1.51
N LYS A 98 -1.71 -9.01 0.99
CA LYS A 98 -0.43 -8.75 1.65
C LYS A 98 -0.21 -7.26 1.88
N SER A 99 0.57 -6.93 2.90
CA SER A 99 1.10 -5.57 3.10
C SER A 99 2.47 -5.47 2.43
N LEU A 100 2.72 -4.37 1.70
CA LEU A 100 3.97 -4.12 1.00
C LEU A 100 4.95 -3.33 1.86
N ILE A 101 6.21 -3.76 1.88
CA ILE A 101 7.35 -3.02 2.43
C ILE A 101 8.42 -2.96 1.32
N ILE A 102 9.03 -1.80 1.15
CA ILE A 102 10.08 -1.55 0.14
C ILE A 102 11.31 -1.04 0.90
N GLY A 103 12.51 -1.49 0.51
CA GLY A 103 13.77 -0.98 1.03
C GLY A 103 14.92 -1.25 0.08
N CYS A 104 15.99 -0.44 0.14
CA CYS A 104 17.21 -0.62 -0.64
C CYS A 104 18.39 -0.94 0.29
N PRO A 105 18.92 -2.17 0.30
CA PRO A 105 19.99 -2.58 1.21
C PRO A 105 21.33 -1.89 0.92
N LYS A 106 21.46 -1.20 -0.22
CA LYS A 106 22.66 -0.44 -0.62
C LYS A 106 22.61 1.03 -0.20
N LEU A 107 21.42 1.64 -0.26
CA LEU A 107 21.26 3.09 -0.11
C LEU A 107 20.73 3.47 1.27
N ASP A 108 20.03 2.54 1.92
CA ASP A 108 19.42 2.76 3.22
C ASP A 108 20.24 2.10 4.34
N ASP A 109 20.00 2.55 5.57
CA ASP A 109 20.58 1.95 6.77
C ASP A 109 19.94 0.58 7.06
N ALA A 110 20.74 -0.49 6.95
CA ALA A 110 20.29 -1.87 7.11
C ALA A 110 19.81 -2.17 8.54
N GLU A 111 20.53 -1.69 9.56
CA GLU A 111 20.16 -1.93 10.97
C GLU A 111 18.80 -1.31 11.30
N SER A 112 18.53 -0.09 10.81
CA SER A 112 17.21 0.51 10.92
C SER A 112 16.09 -0.38 10.37
N TYR A 113 16.32 -1.08 9.25
CA TYR A 113 15.34 -1.99 8.69
C TYR A 113 15.17 -3.24 9.51
N VAL A 114 16.27 -3.81 10.01
CA VAL A 114 16.21 -4.96 10.91
C VAL A 114 15.39 -4.63 12.15
N ASP A 115 15.62 -3.50 12.80
CA ASP A 115 14.90 -3.09 14.01
C ASP A 115 13.40 -2.88 13.75
N LYS A 116 13.05 -2.13 12.70
CA LYS A 116 11.64 -1.91 12.33
C LYS A 116 10.92 -3.19 11.97
N LEU A 117 11.53 -4.03 11.14
CA LEU A 117 10.93 -5.31 10.75
C LEU A 117 10.77 -6.20 11.98
N THR A 118 11.74 -6.21 12.89
CA THR A 118 11.64 -6.93 14.16
C THR A 118 10.42 -6.48 14.96
N GLU A 119 10.20 -5.18 15.12
CA GLU A 119 9.03 -4.64 15.82
C GLU A 119 7.72 -5.02 15.12
N ILE A 120 7.65 -4.91 13.79
CA ILE A 120 6.48 -5.30 13.01
C ILE A 120 6.15 -6.78 13.23
N LEU A 121 7.17 -7.65 13.16
CA LEU A 121 7.02 -9.10 13.32
C LEU A 121 6.65 -9.50 14.76
N LYS A 122 7.17 -8.78 15.78
CA LYS A 122 6.82 -9.00 17.19
C LYS A 122 5.38 -8.61 17.49
N ASN A 123 4.95 -7.44 17.03
CA ASN A 123 3.67 -6.84 17.42
C ASN A 123 2.48 -7.30 16.57
N ASN A 124 2.71 -8.03 15.48
CA ASN A 124 1.64 -8.46 14.57
C ASN A 124 1.60 -9.99 14.37
N LYS A 125 0.44 -10.48 13.90
CA LYS A 125 0.23 -11.88 13.52
C LYS A 125 0.46 -12.02 12.01
N ILE A 126 1.70 -12.28 11.60
CA ILE A 126 2.09 -12.46 10.20
C ILE A 126 2.02 -13.94 9.82
N LYS A 127 1.33 -14.27 8.71
CA LYS A 127 1.16 -15.66 8.23
C LYS A 127 2.35 -16.14 7.38
N THR A 128 2.91 -15.26 6.55
CA THR A 128 4.01 -15.56 5.64
C THR A 128 4.71 -14.27 5.26
N ILE A 129 6.01 -14.37 4.97
CA ILE A 129 6.81 -13.30 4.40
C ILE A 129 7.14 -13.70 2.96
N THR A 130 6.90 -12.80 2.01
CA THR A 130 7.33 -12.98 0.63
C THR A 130 8.38 -11.93 0.34
N LEU A 131 9.62 -12.38 0.21
CA LEU A 131 10.76 -11.52 -0.13
C LEU A 131 10.89 -11.49 -1.65
N VAL A 132 10.78 -10.29 -2.21
CA VAL A 132 10.99 -10.06 -3.64
C VAL A 132 12.23 -9.19 -3.79
N ASN A 133 13.22 -9.67 -4.53
CA ASN A 133 14.43 -8.91 -4.81
C ASN A 133 14.82 -9.04 -6.29
N MET A 134 15.49 -8.04 -6.85
CA MET A 134 16.04 -8.14 -8.20
C MET A 134 17.33 -8.97 -8.21
N GLU A 135 17.68 -9.54 -9.36
CA GLU A 135 18.96 -10.22 -9.64
C GLU A 135 20.08 -9.19 -9.77
N VAL A 136 20.42 -8.57 -8.64
CA VAL A 136 21.52 -7.63 -8.51
C VAL A 136 22.21 -7.94 -7.20
N SER A 137 23.54 -7.94 -7.19
CA SER A 137 24.35 -8.33 -6.03
C SER A 137 23.93 -7.60 -4.74
N CYS A 138 23.62 -6.31 -4.82
CA CYS A 138 23.18 -5.54 -3.66
C CYS A 138 21.80 -5.96 -3.15
N CYS A 139 20.85 -6.30 -4.03
CA CYS A 139 19.46 -6.59 -3.65
C CYS A 139 19.33 -7.85 -2.78
N PHE A 140 20.32 -8.75 -2.80
CA PHE A 140 20.37 -9.90 -1.89
C PHE A 140 20.61 -9.50 -0.43
N GLY A 141 21.08 -8.29 -0.15
CA GLY A 141 21.17 -7.78 1.22
C GLY A 141 19.81 -7.70 1.94
N LEU A 142 18.70 -7.60 1.20
CA LEU A 142 17.35 -7.68 1.80
C LEU A 142 17.06 -9.02 2.45
N GLN A 143 17.66 -10.10 1.93
CA GLN A 143 17.49 -11.42 2.50
C GLN A 143 18.07 -11.46 3.92
N HIS A 144 19.29 -10.96 4.09
CA HIS A 144 19.94 -10.90 5.39
C HIS A 144 19.12 -10.07 6.40
N ILE A 145 18.65 -8.89 5.97
CA ILE A 145 17.82 -8.01 6.80
C ILE A 145 16.55 -8.72 7.29
N VAL A 146 15.86 -9.45 6.40
CA VAL A 146 14.63 -10.17 6.75
C VAL A 146 14.92 -11.36 7.66
N GLU A 147 15.95 -12.16 7.35
CA GLU A 147 16.36 -13.32 8.15
C GLU A 147 16.74 -12.89 9.58
N GLU A 148 17.52 -11.82 9.70
CA GLU A 148 17.93 -11.30 11.00
C GLU A 148 16.74 -10.73 11.78
N ALA A 149 15.86 -9.96 11.13
CA ALA A 149 14.66 -9.44 11.79
C ALA A 149 13.74 -10.57 12.30
N VAL A 150 13.61 -11.66 11.53
CA VAL A 150 12.86 -12.86 11.92
C VAL A 150 13.52 -13.53 13.13
N GLN A 151 14.84 -13.65 13.14
CA GLN A 151 15.61 -14.19 14.26
C GLN A 151 15.43 -13.32 15.52
N ARG A 152 15.62 -12.00 15.42
CA ARG A 152 15.44 -11.03 16.52
C ARG A 152 13.98 -10.98 17.01
N ALA A 153 13.00 -11.30 16.15
CA ALA A 153 11.60 -11.40 16.50
C ALA A 153 11.28 -12.63 17.37
N GLY A 154 12.14 -13.65 17.37
CA GLY A 154 11.98 -14.88 18.16
C GLY A 154 10.78 -15.73 17.74
N LYS A 155 10.32 -15.60 16.49
CA LYS A 155 9.17 -16.32 15.94
C LYS A 155 9.57 -16.98 14.61
N VAL A 156 8.96 -18.12 14.31
CA VAL A 156 9.18 -18.82 13.04
C VAL A 156 8.14 -18.34 12.03
N PHE A 157 8.61 -17.87 10.88
CA PHE A 157 7.77 -17.44 9.77
C PHE A 157 8.14 -18.19 8.50
N PRO A 158 7.17 -18.67 7.69
CA PRO A 158 7.44 -19.15 6.36
C PRO A 158 7.88 -17.98 5.46
N ILE A 159 9.14 -18.00 5.05
CA ILE A 159 9.72 -17.05 4.08
C ILE A 159 9.74 -17.73 2.71
N ARG A 160 9.21 -17.05 1.70
CA ARG A 160 9.35 -17.44 0.29
C ARG A 160 10.11 -16.35 -0.43
N GLN A 161 11.17 -16.70 -1.14
CA GLN A 161 11.95 -15.74 -1.89
C GLN A 161 11.64 -15.87 -3.38
N MET A 162 11.46 -14.73 -4.03
CA MET A 162 11.43 -14.64 -5.48
C MET A 162 12.46 -13.64 -5.96
N VAL A 163 13.26 -14.08 -6.93
CA VAL A 163 14.22 -13.23 -7.64
C VAL A 163 13.61 -12.82 -8.98
N ILE A 164 13.55 -11.52 -9.22
CA ILE A 164 13.23 -10.95 -10.54
C ILE A 164 14.54 -10.74 -11.29
N THR A 165 14.76 -11.48 -12.37
CA THR A 165 15.99 -11.38 -13.17
C THR A 165 16.09 -10.03 -13.86
N ILE A 166 17.30 -9.67 -14.31
CA ILE A 166 17.47 -8.47 -15.15
C ILE A 166 16.71 -8.54 -16.48
N ARG A 167 16.23 -9.74 -16.86
CA ARG A 167 15.38 -9.99 -18.03
C ARG A 167 13.88 -9.97 -17.70
N GLY A 168 13.51 -9.73 -16.45
CA GLY A 168 12.11 -9.71 -15.98
C GLY A 168 11.52 -11.10 -15.70
N GLU A 169 12.33 -12.16 -15.71
CA GLU A 169 11.90 -13.51 -15.36
C GLU A 169 11.75 -13.65 -13.85
N LYS A 170 10.82 -14.50 -13.40
CA LYS A 170 10.50 -14.71 -11.98
C LYS A 170 10.98 -16.08 -11.55
N ILE A 171 11.92 -16.14 -10.61
CA ILE A 171 12.51 -17.38 -10.11
C ILE A 171 12.20 -17.53 -8.63
N TRP A 172 11.47 -18.57 -8.25
CA TRP A 172 11.24 -18.93 -6.84
C TRP A 172 12.46 -19.67 -6.30
N LYS A 173 12.93 -19.24 -5.12
CA LYS A 173 13.99 -19.88 -4.35
C LYS A 173 13.43 -20.52 -3.08
#